data_AF-A0A537FAD5-F1
#
_entry.id   AF-A0A537FAD5-F1
#
_cell.length_a   1.000
_cell.length_b   1.000
_cell.length_c   1.000
_cell.angle_alpha   90.00
_cell.angle_beta   90.00
_cell.angle_gamma   90.00
#
_symmetry.space_group_name_H-M   'P 1'
#
loop_
_entity.id
_entity.type
_entity.pdbx_description
1 polymer ?
#
loop_
_entity_poly.entity_id
_entity_poly.type
_entity_poly.pdbx_seq_one_letter_code
_entity_poly.pdbx_strand_id
1 'polypeptide(L)'
;MAEPNLAEKRVWSKGMRHLKKRDPTLAKIISRLGPYEFRLDDDHYETLVGSIIFQQLAGAAARAILNRFKQIYDGKIPRPRQYLDTEEQYLRASGLSPQKIRYIRDLSERIEKGVLDLKQLSHLPSDEVVKELDEVKGIGRWTAEMFLIFVLGRTDVLPVDDLGLRKAAQKIYRLRKLPTEERLEKLSRDWHPYCSIATLYLWRSQEKPQDPVKW
;
A
#
# COMPACT_ATOMS: atom_id res chain seq x y z
N MET A 1 16.74 11.33 15.97
CA MET A 1 16.78 9.88 15.68
C MET A 1 15.92 9.66 14.45
N ALA A 2 16.36 8.82 13.49
CA ALA A 2 15.51 8.46 12.36
C ALA A 2 14.20 7.82 12.85
N GLU A 3 13.10 8.07 12.15
CA GLU A 3 11.81 7.44 12.48
C GLU A 3 11.92 5.91 12.41
N PRO A 4 11.24 5.16 13.30
CA PRO A 4 11.19 3.71 13.22
C PRO A 4 10.68 3.25 11.85
N ASN A 5 11.33 2.25 11.25
CA ASN A 5 10.98 1.76 9.93
C ASN A 5 10.67 0.26 9.91
N LEU A 6 9.67 -0.16 9.12
CA LEU A 6 9.28 -1.57 8.95
C LEU A 6 10.36 -2.45 8.30
N ALA A 7 11.37 -1.88 7.64
CA ALA A 7 12.53 -2.63 7.16
C ALA A 7 13.39 -3.20 8.31
N GLU A 8 13.24 -2.68 9.53
CA GLU A 8 14.09 -3.03 10.66
C GLU A 8 13.50 -4.17 11.51
N LYS A 9 14.22 -5.30 11.63
CA LYS A 9 13.80 -6.44 12.47
C LYS A 9 13.47 -6.07 13.93
N ARG A 10 14.16 -5.06 14.47
CA ARG A 10 13.91 -4.57 15.85
C ARG A 10 12.54 -3.90 15.99
N VAL A 11 12.06 -3.23 14.94
CA VAL A 11 10.75 -2.56 14.92
C VAL A 11 9.64 -3.59 14.97
N TRP A 12 9.74 -4.66 14.18
CA TRP A 12 8.82 -5.80 14.25
C TRP A 12 8.78 -6.43 15.63
N SER A 13 9.94 -6.70 16.23
CA SER A 13 10.02 -7.31 17.56
C SER A 13 9.38 -6.44 18.65
N LYS A 14 9.61 -5.11 18.61
CA LYS A 14 9.01 -4.15 19.53
C LYS A 14 7.51 -4.00 19.30
N GLY A 15 7.09 -3.84 18.04
CA GLY A 15 5.70 -3.67 17.66
C GLY A 15 4.84 -4.88 17.99
N MET A 16 5.30 -6.10 17.66
CA MET A 16 4.60 -7.32 18.06
C MET A 16 4.45 -7.43 19.58
N ARG A 17 5.49 -7.10 20.36
CA ARG A 17 5.43 -7.14 21.82
C ARG A 17 4.44 -6.10 22.37
N HIS A 18 4.46 -4.89 21.81
CA HIS A 18 3.52 -3.82 22.16
C HIS A 18 2.08 -4.24 21.89
N LEU A 19 1.78 -4.69 20.67
CA LEU A 19 0.44 -5.12 20.25
C LEU A 19 -0.04 -6.30 21.09
N LYS A 20 0.80 -7.31 21.35
CA LYS A 20 0.46 -8.45 22.22
C LYS A 20 0.08 -8.02 23.63
N LYS A 21 0.74 -7.00 24.18
CA LYS A 21 0.48 -6.48 25.53
C LYS A 21 -0.81 -5.66 25.60
N ARG A 22 -1.12 -4.92 24.54
CA ARG A 22 -2.20 -3.95 24.51
C ARG A 22 -3.53 -4.52 24.01
N ASP A 23 -3.49 -5.52 23.14
CA ASP A 23 -4.67 -6.10 22.52
C ASP A 23 -4.62 -7.64 22.58
N PRO A 24 -5.38 -8.27 23.50
CA PRO A 24 -5.43 -9.73 23.63
C PRO A 24 -5.92 -10.46 22.37
N THR A 25 -6.70 -9.78 21.52
CA THR A 25 -7.20 -10.35 20.28
C THR A 25 -6.10 -10.39 19.23
N LEU A 26 -5.38 -9.28 19.03
CA LEU A 26 -4.17 -9.29 18.20
C LEU A 26 -3.11 -10.24 18.76
N ALA A 27 -3.00 -10.37 20.08
CA ALA A 27 -2.03 -11.27 20.69
C ALA A 27 -2.20 -12.73 20.22
N LYS A 28 -3.46 -13.18 20.12
CA LYS A 28 -3.81 -14.49 19.58
C LYS A 28 -3.46 -14.61 18.10
N ILE A 29 -3.76 -13.59 17.30
CA ILE A 29 -3.46 -13.57 15.87
C ILE A 29 -1.95 -13.62 15.61
N ILE A 30 -1.17 -12.76 16.26
CA ILE A 30 0.28 -12.70 16.11
C ILE A 30 0.92 -14.02 16.57
N SER A 31 0.46 -14.60 17.67
CA SER A 31 1.01 -15.88 18.16
C SER A 31 0.66 -17.05 17.26
N ARG A 32 -0.53 -17.05 16.63
CA ARG A 32 -0.94 -18.08 15.66
C ARG A 32 -0.19 -17.97 14.33
N LEU A 33 -0.02 -16.75 13.81
CA LEU A 33 0.60 -16.52 12.49
C LEU A 33 2.14 -16.51 12.56
N GLY A 34 2.71 -16.31 13.75
CA GLY A 34 4.15 -16.27 13.95
C GLY A 34 4.79 -14.99 13.40
N PRO A 35 6.12 -15.01 13.20
CA PRO A 35 6.85 -13.89 12.61
C PRO A 35 6.32 -13.48 11.23
N TYR A 36 6.43 -12.21 10.92
CA TYR A 36 6.09 -11.64 9.62
C TYR A 36 7.38 -11.30 8.89
N GLU A 37 7.55 -11.82 7.68
CA GLU A 37 8.63 -11.41 6.78
C GLU A 37 8.10 -10.26 5.92
N PHE A 38 8.63 -9.07 6.17
CA PHE A 38 8.26 -7.87 5.45
C PHE A 38 9.46 -7.35 4.67
N ARG A 39 9.21 -6.91 3.44
CA ARG A 39 10.20 -6.25 2.58
C ARG A 39 9.53 -4.99 2.03
N LEU A 40 10.33 -3.93 1.91
CA LEU A 40 9.88 -2.75 1.21
C LEU A 40 9.90 -3.01 -0.29
N ASP A 41 9.04 -2.28 -0.99
CA ASP A 41 9.19 -2.10 -2.42
C ASP A 41 10.29 -1.08 -2.69
N ASP A 42 11.26 -1.47 -3.52
CA ASP A 42 12.48 -0.68 -3.72
C ASP A 42 12.30 0.46 -4.75
N ASP A 43 11.21 0.47 -5.53
CA ASP A 43 10.96 1.47 -6.58
C ASP A 43 9.61 2.17 -6.38
N HIS A 44 9.70 3.43 -5.95
CA HIS A 44 8.55 4.28 -5.63
C HIS A 44 7.62 4.48 -6.84
N TYR A 45 8.19 4.64 -8.04
CA TYR A 45 7.39 4.89 -9.25
C TYR A 45 6.69 3.62 -9.70
N GLU A 46 7.40 2.49 -9.70
CA GLU A 46 6.84 1.17 -9.99
C GLU A 46 5.65 0.84 -9.07
N THR A 47 5.77 1.08 -7.76
CA THR A 47 4.66 0.81 -6.83
C THR A 47 3.45 1.69 -7.12
N LEU A 48 3.63 2.98 -7.42
CA LEU A 48 2.52 3.89 -7.73
C LEU A 48 1.85 3.52 -9.06
N VAL A 49 2.63 3.22 -10.10
CA VAL A 49 2.10 2.76 -11.39
C VAL A 49 1.36 1.43 -11.22
N GLY A 50 1.95 0.48 -10.51
CA GLY A 50 1.32 -0.81 -10.18
C GLY A 50 -0.01 -0.61 -9.47
N SER A 51 -0.04 0.28 -8.48
CA SER A 51 -1.26 0.62 -7.73
C SER A 51 -2.35 1.16 -8.66
N ILE A 52 -2.04 2.11 -9.55
CA ILE A 52 -2.98 2.63 -10.55
C ILE A 52 -3.49 1.51 -11.46
N ILE A 53 -2.63 0.59 -11.88
CA ILE A 53 -3.01 -0.54 -12.73
C ILE A 53 -3.95 -1.51 -11.99
N PHE A 54 -3.77 -1.72 -10.68
CA PHE A 54 -4.57 -2.65 -9.89
C PHE A 54 -5.95 -2.12 -9.49
N GLN A 55 -6.16 -0.80 -9.53
CA GLN A 55 -7.43 -0.18 -9.17
C GLN A 55 -8.63 -0.80 -9.89
N GLN A 56 -9.69 -1.08 -9.12
CA GLN A 56 -10.99 -1.57 -9.58
C GLN A 56 -10.94 -2.89 -10.38
N LEU A 57 -9.90 -3.71 -10.21
CA LEU A 57 -9.76 -5.00 -10.88
C LEU A 57 -9.55 -6.15 -9.89
N ALA A 58 -9.97 -7.35 -10.28
CA ALA A 58 -9.52 -8.57 -9.62
C ALA A 58 -8.01 -8.75 -9.85
N GLY A 59 -7.29 -9.27 -8.85
CA GLY A 59 -5.82 -9.36 -8.88
C GLY A 59 -5.26 -10.10 -10.11
N ALA A 60 -5.93 -11.17 -10.56
CA ALA A 60 -5.51 -11.90 -11.77
C ALA A 60 -5.61 -11.04 -13.04
N ALA A 61 -6.68 -10.26 -13.18
CA ALA A 61 -6.87 -9.37 -14.32
C ALA A 61 -5.86 -8.21 -14.30
N ALA A 62 -5.66 -7.60 -13.13
CA ALA A 62 -4.64 -6.56 -12.95
C ALA A 62 -3.24 -7.07 -13.28
N ARG A 63 -2.88 -8.28 -12.84
CA ARG A 63 -1.58 -8.89 -13.12
C ARG A 63 -1.38 -9.20 -14.61
N ALA A 64 -2.43 -9.65 -15.30
CA ALA A 64 -2.37 -9.85 -16.75
C ALA A 64 -2.12 -8.53 -17.50
N ILE A 65 -2.79 -7.44 -17.11
CA ILE A 65 -2.56 -6.11 -17.68
C ILE A 65 -1.15 -5.60 -17.35
N LEU A 66 -0.73 -5.69 -16.08
CA LEU A 66 0.61 -5.29 -15.65
C LEU A 66 1.69 -6.01 -16.45
N ASN A 67 1.56 -7.32 -16.65
CA ASN A 67 2.53 -8.10 -17.42
C ASN A 67 2.60 -7.63 -18.87
N ARG A 68 1.47 -7.43 -19.56
CA ARG A 68 1.47 -6.91 -20.93
C ARG A 68 2.01 -5.49 -21.01
N PHE A 69 1.73 -4.64 -20.02
CA PHE A 69 2.29 -3.29 -19.94
C PHE A 69 3.81 -3.33 -19.79
N LYS A 70 4.33 -4.16 -18.87
CA LYS A 70 5.77 -4.39 -18.68
C LYS A 70 6.45 -4.92 -19.94
N GLN A 71 5.76 -5.73 -20.75
CA GLN A 71 6.32 -6.25 -22.01
C GLN A 71 6.56 -5.17 -23.08
N ILE A 72 5.96 -3.99 -22.96
CA ILE A 72 6.30 -2.83 -23.81
C ILE A 72 7.74 -2.36 -23.50
N TYR A 73 8.26 -2.67 -22.31
CA TYR A 73 9.50 -2.14 -21.75
C TYR A 73 10.41 -3.25 -21.20
N ASP A 74 10.59 -4.33 -21.97
CA ASP A 74 11.50 -5.44 -21.66
C ASP A 74 11.25 -6.09 -20.28
N GLY A 75 9.97 -6.18 -19.89
CA GLY A 75 9.55 -6.83 -18.66
C GLY A 75 9.63 -5.96 -17.40
N LYS A 76 9.84 -4.64 -17.53
CA LYS A 76 9.95 -3.70 -16.40
C LYS A 76 8.91 -2.59 -16.46
N ILE A 77 8.71 -1.88 -15.35
CA ILE A 77 8.01 -0.59 -15.41
C ILE A 77 8.94 0.44 -16.08
N PRO A 78 8.44 1.26 -17.01
CA PRO A 78 9.25 2.29 -17.66
C PRO A 78 9.65 3.37 -16.66
N ARG A 79 10.68 4.16 -17.00
CA ARG A 79 10.88 5.45 -16.33
C ARG A 79 9.78 6.44 -16.74
N PRO A 80 9.50 7.49 -15.95
CA PRO A 80 8.50 8.50 -16.29
C PRO A 80 8.66 9.05 -17.71
N ARG A 81 9.87 9.48 -18.08
CA ARG A 81 10.17 9.91 -19.46
C ARG A 81 9.81 8.88 -20.53
N GLN A 82 10.23 7.63 -20.34
CA GLN A 82 9.96 6.55 -21.29
C GLN A 82 8.45 6.33 -21.46
N TYR A 83 7.68 6.39 -20.37
CA TYR A 83 6.22 6.32 -20.45
C TYR A 83 5.61 7.49 -21.24
N LEU A 84 6.11 8.72 -21.03
CA LEU A 84 5.59 9.91 -21.72
C LEU A 84 5.85 9.89 -23.22
N ASP A 85 6.99 9.32 -23.63
CA ASP A 85 7.40 9.18 -25.03
C ASP A 85 6.69 7.99 -25.73
N THR A 86 5.98 7.11 -25.01
CA THR A 86 5.21 6.01 -25.58
C THR A 86 3.88 6.48 -26.19
N GLU A 87 3.63 6.08 -27.44
CA GLU A 87 2.35 6.35 -28.09
C GLU A 87 1.18 5.63 -27.40
N GLU A 88 0.06 6.34 -27.26
CA GLU A 88 -1.12 5.85 -26.52
C GLU A 88 -1.67 4.53 -27.07
N GLN A 89 -1.54 4.27 -28.37
CA GLN A 89 -2.02 3.04 -28.99
C GLN A 89 -1.39 1.77 -28.37
N TYR A 90 -0.09 1.80 -28.05
CA TYR A 90 0.59 0.67 -27.41
C TYR A 90 0.13 0.49 -25.96
N LEU A 91 -0.06 1.61 -25.25
CA LEU A 91 -0.58 1.59 -23.87
C LEU A 91 -1.97 0.96 -23.82
N ARG A 92 -2.86 1.33 -24.74
CA ARG A 92 -4.20 0.74 -24.85
C ARG A 92 -4.15 -0.74 -25.22
N ALA A 93 -3.25 -1.15 -26.12
CA ALA A 93 -3.07 -2.54 -26.50
C ALA A 93 -2.64 -3.45 -25.32
N SER A 94 -1.98 -2.90 -24.30
CA SER A 94 -1.68 -3.65 -23.06
C SER A 94 -2.92 -3.95 -22.19
N GLY A 95 -4.05 -3.29 -22.47
CA GLY A 95 -5.29 -3.41 -21.72
C GLY A 95 -5.48 -2.34 -20.65
N LEU A 96 -4.67 -1.27 -20.65
CA LEU A 96 -4.93 -0.10 -19.83
C LEU A 96 -6.18 0.63 -20.32
N SER A 97 -7.03 1.07 -19.37
CA SER A 97 -8.15 1.95 -19.68
C SER A 97 -7.64 3.36 -19.99
N PRO A 98 -8.40 4.17 -20.76
CA PRO A 98 -8.04 5.57 -21.00
C PRO A 98 -7.84 6.38 -19.71
N GLN A 99 -8.58 6.04 -18.64
CA GLN A 99 -8.44 6.67 -17.33
C GLN A 99 -7.09 6.36 -16.68
N LYS A 100 -6.68 5.08 -16.66
CA LYS A 100 -5.38 4.67 -16.11
C LYS A 100 -4.21 5.25 -16.89
N ILE A 101 -4.34 5.35 -18.21
CA ILE A 101 -3.33 6.02 -19.05
C ILE A 101 -3.18 7.48 -18.64
N ARG A 102 -4.28 8.21 -18.43
CA ARG A 102 -4.24 9.60 -17.96
C ARG A 102 -3.62 9.74 -16.57
N TYR A 103 -3.91 8.82 -15.66
CA TYR A 103 -3.36 8.83 -14.29
C TYR A 103 -1.85 8.59 -14.27
N ILE A 104 -1.37 7.58 -14.98
CA ILE A 104 0.07 7.32 -15.09
C ILE A 104 0.77 8.48 -15.83
N ARG A 105 0.11 9.11 -16.81
CA ARG A 105 0.64 10.30 -17.49
C ARG A 105 0.76 11.49 -16.53
N ASP A 106 -0.27 11.79 -15.75
CA ASP A 106 -0.25 12.87 -14.75
C ASP A 106 0.88 12.67 -13.72
N LEU A 107 1.02 11.45 -13.18
CA LEU A 107 2.12 11.07 -12.30
C LEU A 107 3.48 11.30 -12.96
N SER A 108 3.65 10.80 -14.18
CA SER A 108 4.92 10.88 -14.90
C SER A 108 5.30 12.32 -15.25
N GLU A 109 4.35 13.14 -15.66
CA GLU A 109 4.57 14.56 -15.95
C GLU A 109 4.96 15.34 -14.70
N ARG A 110 4.30 15.10 -13.55
CA ARG A 110 4.65 15.77 -12.29
C ARG A 110 6.08 15.46 -11.86
N ILE A 111 6.52 14.23 -12.05
CA ILE A 111 7.90 13.82 -11.75
C ILE A 111 8.90 14.47 -12.72
N GLU A 112 8.64 14.39 -14.03
CA GLU A 112 9.54 14.96 -15.05
C GLU A 112 9.64 16.50 -14.97
N LYS A 113 8.57 17.17 -14.53
CA LYS A 113 8.55 18.61 -14.28
C LYS A 113 9.17 19.01 -12.93
N GLY A 114 9.55 18.04 -12.09
CA GLY A 114 10.09 18.29 -10.74
C GLY A 114 9.03 18.78 -9.73
N VAL A 115 7.74 18.70 -10.06
CA VAL A 115 6.64 19.05 -9.16
C VAL A 115 6.52 17.99 -8.05
N LEU A 116 6.79 16.73 -8.37
CA LEU A 116 6.79 15.62 -7.41
C LEU A 116 8.15 14.92 -7.41
N ASP A 117 8.89 15.05 -6.30
CA ASP A 117 10.12 14.27 -6.09
C ASP A 117 9.84 13.08 -5.16
N LEU A 118 9.68 11.90 -5.76
CA LEU A 118 9.41 10.67 -5.03
C LEU A 118 10.50 10.32 -4.01
N LYS A 119 11.76 10.75 -4.20
CA LYS A 119 12.84 10.45 -3.25
C LYS A 119 12.71 11.28 -1.98
N GLN A 120 12.25 12.53 -2.12
CA GLN A 120 12.06 13.44 -0.98
C GLN A 120 10.90 13.03 -0.08
N LEU A 121 9.92 12.27 -0.60
CA LEU A 121 8.79 11.78 0.19
C LEU A 121 9.23 10.99 1.45
N SER A 122 10.38 10.30 1.39
CA SER A 122 10.92 9.58 2.55
C SER A 122 11.30 10.50 3.73
N HIS A 123 11.58 11.77 3.45
CA HIS A 123 11.95 12.79 4.43
C HIS A 123 10.75 13.60 4.96
N LEU A 124 9.57 13.45 4.35
CA LEU A 124 8.37 14.18 4.76
C LEU A 124 7.58 13.40 5.83
N PRO A 125 6.88 14.11 6.73
CA PRO A 125 5.85 13.51 7.58
C PRO A 125 4.78 12.77 6.78
N SER A 126 4.19 11.72 7.34
CA SER A 126 3.21 10.88 6.63
C SER A 126 2.01 11.65 6.09
N ASP A 127 1.52 12.65 6.81
CA ASP A 127 0.39 13.49 6.39
C ASP A 127 0.76 14.39 5.19
N GLU A 128 1.97 14.92 5.15
CA GLU A 128 2.47 15.66 3.98
C GLU A 128 2.68 14.75 2.77
N VAL A 129 3.20 13.54 2.96
CA VAL A 129 3.28 12.55 1.86
C VAL A 129 1.90 12.23 1.29
N VAL A 130 0.89 12.08 2.15
CA VAL A 130 -0.49 11.84 1.70
C VAL A 130 -0.99 13.02 0.86
N LYS A 131 -0.79 14.26 1.30
CA LYS A 131 -1.21 15.45 0.54
C LYS A 131 -0.53 15.53 -0.82
N GLU A 132 0.78 15.38 -0.87
CA GLU A 132 1.57 15.40 -2.12
C GLU A 132 1.10 14.34 -3.11
N LEU A 133 0.83 13.11 -2.63
CA LEU A 133 0.37 12.02 -3.47
C LEU A 133 -1.10 12.18 -3.90
N ASP A 134 -1.97 12.76 -3.06
CA ASP A 134 -3.39 12.98 -3.36
C ASP A 134 -3.60 14.03 -4.48
N GLU A 135 -2.61 14.89 -4.75
CA GLU A 135 -2.66 15.79 -5.91
C GLU A 135 -2.54 15.06 -7.25
N VAL A 136 -1.95 13.87 -7.26
CA VAL A 136 -1.76 13.10 -8.48
C VAL A 136 -3.10 12.48 -8.90
N LYS A 137 -3.53 12.73 -10.13
CA LYS A 137 -4.82 12.21 -10.60
C LYS A 137 -4.86 10.68 -10.49
N GLY A 138 -5.88 10.19 -9.80
CA GLY A 138 -6.10 8.75 -9.61
C GLY A 138 -5.35 8.15 -8.44
N ILE A 139 -4.52 8.90 -7.73
CA ILE A 139 -4.00 8.51 -6.43
C ILE A 139 -4.86 9.20 -5.38
N GLY A 140 -5.52 8.42 -4.54
CA GLY A 140 -6.26 8.93 -3.40
C GLY A 140 -5.61 8.50 -2.10
N ARG A 141 -6.10 9.02 -0.97
CA ARG A 141 -5.65 8.70 0.40
C ARG A 141 -5.27 7.23 0.62
N TRP A 142 -6.15 6.27 0.30
CA TRP A 142 -5.86 4.84 0.49
C TRP A 142 -4.59 4.40 -0.25
N THR A 143 -4.37 4.88 -1.48
CA THR A 143 -3.16 4.53 -2.26
C THR A 143 -1.91 5.16 -1.63
N ALA A 144 -2.01 6.40 -1.13
CA ALA A 144 -0.92 7.04 -0.41
C ALA A 144 -0.59 6.32 0.92
N GLU A 145 -1.60 5.82 1.63
CA GLU A 145 -1.41 5.00 2.83
C GLU A 145 -0.73 3.66 2.52
N MET A 146 -1.07 3.01 1.39
CA MET A 146 -0.34 1.81 0.94
C MET A 146 1.12 2.15 0.62
N PHE A 147 1.38 3.27 -0.05
CA PHE A 147 2.72 3.76 -0.33
C PHE A 147 3.52 3.99 0.97
N LEU A 148 2.90 4.60 1.98
CA LEU A 148 3.54 4.81 3.29
C LEU A 148 3.93 3.49 3.97
N ILE A 149 3.08 2.46 3.89
CA ILE A 149 3.36 1.16 4.50
C ILE A 149 4.43 0.40 3.72
N PHE A 150 4.20 0.17 2.43
CA PHE A 150 4.96 -0.78 1.61
C PHE A 150 6.22 -0.19 0.99
N VAL A 151 6.25 1.12 0.74
CA VAL A 151 7.39 1.79 0.11
C VAL A 151 8.21 2.53 1.15
N LEU A 152 7.57 3.37 1.96
CA LEU A 152 8.29 4.17 2.96
C LEU A 152 8.50 3.44 4.30
N GLY A 153 7.82 2.31 4.53
CA GLY A 153 8.00 1.53 5.75
C GLY A 153 7.52 2.24 7.02
N ARG A 154 6.57 3.16 6.92
CA ARG A 154 6.02 3.89 8.07
C ARG A 154 5.30 2.91 9.00
N THR A 155 5.61 2.98 10.29
CA THR A 155 5.09 2.01 11.28
C THR A 155 3.68 2.31 11.75
N ASP A 156 3.22 3.54 11.58
CA ASP A 156 2.01 4.05 12.21
C ASP A 156 0.96 4.56 11.22
N VAL A 157 0.61 3.71 10.26
CA VAL A 157 -0.43 3.98 9.27
C VAL A 157 -1.63 3.07 9.55
N LEU A 158 -2.82 3.66 9.61
CA LEU A 158 -4.08 2.96 9.75
C LEU A 158 -4.99 3.30 8.57
N PRO A 159 -5.06 2.45 7.53
CA PRO A 159 -5.87 2.72 6.36
C PRO A 159 -7.34 2.43 6.63
N VAL A 160 -8.02 3.36 7.31
CA VAL A 160 -9.38 3.17 7.83
C VAL A 160 -10.43 2.88 6.77
N ASP A 161 -10.20 3.34 5.54
CA ASP A 161 -11.04 3.10 4.37
C ASP A 161 -10.82 1.73 3.73
N ASP A 162 -9.76 1.01 4.12
CA ASP A 162 -9.43 -0.29 3.54
C ASP A 162 -10.49 -1.34 3.91
N LEU A 163 -11.22 -1.80 2.89
CA LEU A 163 -12.27 -2.79 3.06
C LEU A 163 -11.72 -4.13 3.58
N GLY A 164 -10.49 -4.50 3.21
CA GLY A 164 -9.83 -5.72 3.69
C GLY A 164 -9.60 -5.68 5.19
N LEU A 165 -9.06 -4.58 5.70
CA LEU A 165 -8.82 -4.29 7.11
C LEU A 165 -10.13 -4.25 7.88
N ARG A 166 -11.14 -3.53 7.37
CA ARG A 166 -12.47 -3.45 8.01
C ARG A 166 -13.13 -4.83 8.11
N LYS A 167 -13.04 -5.67 7.06
CA LYS A 167 -13.55 -7.05 7.07
C LYS A 167 -12.76 -7.94 8.04
N ALA A 168 -11.43 -7.80 8.08
CA ALA A 168 -10.58 -8.54 9.01
C ALA A 168 -10.94 -8.19 10.47
N ALA A 169 -11.04 -6.91 10.77
CA ALA A 169 -11.44 -6.41 12.09
C ALA A 169 -12.85 -6.89 12.46
N GLN A 170 -13.82 -6.82 11.54
CA GLN A 170 -15.17 -7.34 11.78
C GLN A 170 -15.14 -8.80 12.22
N LYS A 171 -14.41 -9.66 11.49
CA LYS A 171 -14.33 -11.10 11.77
C LYS A 171 -13.62 -11.39 13.09
N ILE A 172 -12.47 -10.76 13.32
CA ILE A 172 -11.58 -11.06 14.44
C ILE A 172 -12.14 -10.54 15.77
N TYR A 173 -12.71 -9.33 15.76
CA TYR A 173 -13.37 -8.74 16.92
C TYR A 173 -14.85 -9.13 17.03
N ARG A 174 -15.33 -10.04 16.17
CA ARG A 174 -16.72 -10.56 16.16
C ARG A 174 -17.78 -9.45 16.14
N LEU A 175 -17.53 -8.42 15.34
CA LEU A 175 -18.44 -7.28 15.22
C LEU A 175 -19.64 -7.67 14.36
N ARG A 176 -20.85 -7.30 14.80
CA ARG A 176 -22.09 -7.59 14.08
C ARG A 176 -22.17 -6.92 12.70
N LYS A 177 -21.59 -5.73 12.56
CA LYS A 177 -21.54 -4.95 11.32
C LYS A 177 -20.09 -4.65 10.95
N LEU A 178 -19.85 -4.34 9.68
CA LEU A 178 -18.57 -3.80 9.23
C LEU A 178 -18.27 -2.53 10.05
N PRO A 179 -17.10 -2.43 10.72
CA PRO A 179 -16.80 -1.26 11.55
C PRO A 179 -16.77 0.01 10.68
N THR A 180 -17.27 1.13 11.21
CA THR A 180 -17.06 2.47 10.66
C THR A 180 -15.60 2.90 10.85
N GLU A 181 -15.17 3.95 10.16
CA GLU A 181 -13.84 4.57 10.36
C GLU A 181 -13.63 4.93 11.84
N GLU A 182 -14.55 5.68 12.44
CA GLU A 182 -14.50 6.04 13.87
C GLU A 182 -14.38 4.81 14.79
N ARG A 183 -15.11 3.73 14.47
CA ARG A 183 -15.04 2.49 15.26
C ARG A 183 -13.67 1.82 15.11
N LEU A 184 -13.12 1.82 13.90
CA LEU A 184 -11.81 1.24 13.63
C LEU A 184 -10.70 2.05 14.30
N GLU A 185 -10.75 3.39 14.23
CA GLU A 185 -9.85 4.28 14.98
C GLU A 185 -9.92 3.99 16.48
N LYS A 186 -11.13 3.88 17.04
CA LYS A 186 -11.30 3.55 18.46
C LYS A 186 -10.71 2.20 18.86
N LEU A 187 -10.83 1.18 17.99
CA LEU A 187 -10.20 -0.13 18.22
C LEU A 187 -8.68 -0.04 18.14
N SER A 188 -8.15 0.85 17.30
CA SER A 188 -6.72 0.97 17.02
C SER A 188 -5.93 1.90 17.94
N ARG A 189 -6.58 2.62 18.87
CA ARG A 189 -5.90 3.60 19.74
C ARG A 189 -4.68 3.04 20.44
N ASP A 190 -4.78 1.80 20.93
CA ASP A 190 -3.68 1.15 21.65
C ASP A 190 -2.66 0.47 20.73
N TRP A 191 -2.88 0.48 19.40
CA TRP A 191 -1.96 -0.08 18.42
C TRP A 191 -0.81 0.88 18.10
N HIS A 192 -1.04 2.19 18.23
CA HIS A 192 -0.01 3.21 18.05
C HIS A 192 1.23 2.95 18.94
N PRO A 193 2.46 3.16 18.43
CA PRO A 193 2.81 3.69 17.11
C PRO A 193 3.05 2.59 16.03
N TYR A 194 2.34 1.46 16.12
CA TYR A 194 2.55 0.27 15.29
C TYR A 194 1.30 -0.16 14.51
N CYS A 195 0.45 0.80 14.12
CA CYS A 195 -0.76 0.54 13.35
C CYS A 195 -0.51 -0.24 12.04
N SER A 196 0.61 0.01 11.36
CA SER A 196 0.94 -0.71 10.12
C SER A 196 1.19 -2.21 10.40
N ILE A 197 1.86 -2.54 11.51
CA ILE A 197 2.09 -3.94 11.91
C ILE A 197 0.76 -4.62 12.23
N ALA A 198 -0.11 -3.95 12.99
CA ALA A 198 -1.45 -4.48 13.29
C ALA A 198 -2.24 -4.74 12.00
N THR A 199 -2.23 -3.78 11.07
CA THR A 199 -2.87 -3.88 9.75
C THR A 199 -2.36 -5.07 8.94
N LEU A 200 -1.04 -5.25 8.85
CA LEU A 200 -0.41 -6.37 8.14
C LEU A 200 -0.81 -7.74 8.72
N TYR A 201 -0.89 -7.86 10.05
CA TYR A 201 -1.37 -9.08 10.71
C TYR A 201 -2.87 -9.32 10.48
N LEU A 202 -3.68 -8.26 10.46
CA LEU A 202 -5.11 -8.34 10.19
C LEU A 202 -5.37 -8.80 8.75
N TRP A 203 -4.67 -8.25 7.76
CA TRP A 203 -4.75 -8.74 6.37
C TRP A 203 -4.35 -10.21 6.26
N ARG A 204 -3.18 -10.59 6.80
CA ARG A 204 -2.68 -11.97 6.75
C ARG A 204 -3.62 -12.97 7.44
N SER A 205 -4.40 -12.52 8.42
CA SER A 205 -5.41 -13.38 9.07
C SER A 205 -6.59 -13.77 8.17
N GLN A 206 -6.78 -13.05 7.05
CA GLN A 206 -7.83 -13.31 6.06
C GLN A 206 -7.34 -14.12 4.87
N GLU A 207 -6.03 -14.16 4.63
CA GLU A 207 -5.43 -14.96 3.57
C GLU A 207 -5.71 -16.45 3.80
N LYS A 208 -6.12 -17.12 2.73
CA LYS A 208 -6.13 -18.58 2.70
C LYS A 208 -4.70 -19.05 2.37
N PRO A 209 -4.30 -20.27 2.77
CA PRO A 209 -2.96 -20.82 2.48
C PRO A 209 -2.53 -20.82 1.01
N GLN A 210 -3.47 -20.58 0.08
CA GLN A 210 -3.28 -20.61 -1.37
C GLN A 210 -3.38 -19.22 -2.02
N ASP A 211 -3.65 -18.16 -1.24
CA ASP A 211 -3.75 -16.82 -1.79
C ASP A 211 -2.34 -16.28 -2.10
N PRO A 212 -2.09 -15.74 -3.30
CA PRO A 212 -0.83 -15.05 -3.58
C PRO A 212 -0.73 -13.78 -2.74
N VAL A 213 0.49 -13.44 -2.30
CA VAL A 213 0.79 -12.18 -1.61
C VAL A 213 0.28 -11.02 -2.47
N LYS A 214 -0.54 -10.14 -1.87
CA LYS A 214 -1.37 -9.16 -2.58
C LYS A 214 -0.70 -7.82 -2.87
N TRP A 215 0.60 -7.72 -2.66
CA TRP A 215 1.40 -6.54 -2.94
C TRP A 215 2.73 -7.07 -3.45
#